data_AF-A0A5C5BDW0-F1
#
_entry.id   AF-A0A5C5BDW0-F1
#
_cell.length_a   1.000
_cell.length_b   1.000
_cell.length_c   1.000
_cell.angle_alpha   90.00
_cell.angle_beta   90.00
_cell.angle_gamma   90.00
#
_symmetry.space_group_name_H-M   'P 1'
#
loop_
_entity.id
_entity.type
_entity.pdbx_description
1 polymer ?
#
loop_
_entity_poly.entity_id
_entity_poly.type
_entity_poly.pdbx_seq_one_letter_code
_entity_poly.pdbx_strand_id
1 'polypeptide(L)'
;MTTTTPHGEVESWTAAAACGGARRSVDPDAMFVRGAAQRDARQVCFACVVRTTCLVEALEAGMEFGVWGGLTERERRAMVRAAPIGVDWRARVAADTALAARFEEEWASATGTD
;
A
#
# COMPACT_ATOMS: atom_id res chain seq x y z
N MET A 1 -38.52 -20.39 11.07
CA MET A 1 -37.17 -20.99 11.01
C MET A 1 -36.43 -20.28 9.89
N THR A 2 -35.69 -19.22 10.20
CA THR A 2 -34.89 -18.49 9.21
C THR A 2 -33.44 -18.82 9.47
N THR A 3 -32.82 -19.58 8.57
CA THR A 3 -31.41 -19.94 8.65
C THR A 3 -30.59 -18.72 8.22
N THR A 4 -29.99 -18.03 9.18
CA THR A 4 -28.93 -17.04 8.92
C THR A 4 -27.68 -17.79 8.52
N THR A 5 -27.38 -17.78 7.23
CA THR A 5 -26.07 -18.16 6.69
C THR A 5 -25.02 -17.19 7.25
N PRO A 6 -23.95 -17.63 7.92
CA PRO A 6 -22.82 -16.77 8.18
C PRO A 6 -22.05 -16.64 6.86
N HIS A 7 -22.27 -15.54 6.14
CA HIS A 7 -21.29 -15.13 5.15
C HIS A 7 -20.07 -14.69 5.94
N GLY A 8 -19.08 -15.58 6.06
CA GLY A 8 -17.76 -15.22 6.54
C GLY A 8 -17.29 -14.03 5.73
N GLU A 9 -17.24 -12.89 6.39
CA GLU A 9 -16.75 -11.62 5.85
C GLU A 9 -15.37 -11.92 5.29
N VAL A 10 -15.20 -11.81 3.96
CA VAL A 10 -13.87 -11.77 3.38
C VAL A 10 -13.26 -10.51 3.98
N GLU A 11 -12.43 -10.65 5.02
CA GLU A 11 -11.79 -9.50 5.65
C GLU A 11 -11.15 -8.68 4.53
N SER A 12 -11.67 -7.46 4.32
CA SER A 12 -11.10 -6.54 3.34
C SER A 12 -9.62 -6.40 3.64
N TRP A 13 -8.75 -6.40 2.63
CA TRP A 13 -7.31 -6.21 2.84
C TRP A 13 -7.02 -4.93 3.64
N THR A 14 -7.91 -3.92 3.57
CA THR A 14 -7.82 -2.69 4.35
C THR A 14 -7.94 -2.92 5.86
N ALA A 15 -8.64 -3.98 6.31
CA ALA A 15 -8.75 -4.35 7.73
C ALA A 15 -7.40 -4.78 8.33
N ALA A 16 -6.52 -5.37 7.50
CA ALA A 16 -5.16 -5.74 7.86
C ALA A 16 -4.12 -4.62 7.63
N ALA A 17 -4.53 -3.47 7.09
CA ALA A 17 -3.63 -2.36 6.82
C ALA A 17 -3.20 -1.62 8.10
N ALA A 18 -1.90 -1.40 8.26
CA ALA A 18 -1.32 -0.69 9.42
C ALA A 18 -1.85 0.75 9.57
N CYS A 19 -2.26 1.41 8.48
CA CYS A 19 -2.78 2.79 8.51
C CYS A 19 -4.31 2.91 8.55
N GLY A 20 -5.07 1.87 8.19
CA GLY A 20 -6.52 1.96 7.98
C GLY A 20 -7.37 0.92 8.70
N GLY A 21 -6.76 -0.15 9.20
CA GLY A 21 -7.47 -1.25 9.85
C GLY A 21 -7.91 -0.97 11.30
N ALA A 22 -8.53 -1.97 11.92
CA ALA A 22 -9.01 -1.88 13.30
C ALA A 22 -7.90 -1.62 14.34
N ARG A 23 -6.64 -1.95 14.01
CA ARG A 23 -5.46 -1.73 14.86
C ARG A 23 -4.50 -0.69 14.29
N ARG A 24 -5.02 0.34 13.60
CA ARG A 24 -4.17 1.36 12.97
C ARG A 24 -3.20 1.98 13.97
N SER A 25 -1.96 2.20 13.53
CA SER A 25 -0.91 2.83 14.34
C SER A 25 -0.87 4.36 14.20
N VAL A 26 -1.63 4.91 13.26
CA VAL A 26 -1.66 6.34 12.92
C VAL A 26 -3.08 6.82 12.61
N ASP A 27 -3.26 8.14 12.59
CA ASP A 27 -4.46 8.77 12.03
C ASP A 27 -4.51 8.55 10.51
N PRO A 28 -5.64 8.13 9.92
CA PRO A 28 -5.77 7.99 8.47
C PRO A 28 -5.42 9.26 7.68
N ASP A 29 -5.71 10.44 8.22
CA ASP A 29 -5.41 11.72 7.57
C ASP A 29 -3.90 11.97 7.43
N ALA A 30 -3.09 11.35 8.28
CA ALA A 30 -1.63 11.40 8.18
C ALA A 30 -1.11 10.78 6.86
N MET A 31 -1.89 9.92 6.21
CA MET A 31 -1.53 9.32 4.92
C MET A 31 -1.78 10.27 3.74
N PHE A 32 -2.49 11.38 3.94
CA PHE A 32 -2.90 12.32 2.89
C PHE A 32 -2.15 13.67 2.93
N VAL A 33 -1.03 13.73 3.65
CA VAL A 33 -0.12 14.88 3.67
C VAL A 33 0.52 15.17 2.30
N ARG A 34 1.11 16.36 2.13
CA ARG A 34 1.71 16.82 0.86
C ARG A 34 3.23 17.02 0.96
N GLY A 35 3.88 16.99 -0.20
CA GLY A 35 5.28 17.37 -0.34
C GLY A 35 6.22 16.50 0.50
N ALA A 36 7.15 17.15 1.21
CA ALA A 36 8.16 16.49 2.02
C ALA A 36 7.59 15.55 3.10
N ALA A 37 6.44 15.89 3.67
CA ALA A 37 5.80 15.13 4.75
C ALA A 37 5.35 13.72 4.31
N GLN A 38 5.16 13.47 3.00
CA GLN A 38 4.85 12.12 2.51
C GLN A 38 6.00 11.14 2.73
N ARG A 39 7.24 11.61 2.91
CA ARG A 39 8.39 10.75 3.23
C ARG A 39 8.29 10.16 4.63
N ASP A 40 7.73 10.91 5.57
CA ASP A 40 7.55 10.44 6.94
C ASP A 40 6.33 9.52 7.02
N ALA A 41 5.23 9.91 6.37
CA ALA A 41 4.00 9.11 6.31
C ALA A 41 4.23 7.69 5.72
N ARG A 42 5.14 7.54 4.73
CA ARG A 42 5.39 6.22 4.14
C ARG A 42 6.04 5.21 5.08
N GLN A 43 6.66 5.65 6.17
CA GLN A 43 7.29 4.74 7.13
C GLN A 43 6.27 3.76 7.75
N VAL A 44 5.01 4.19 7.91
CA VAL A 44 3.90 3.34 8.36
C VAL A 44 3.72 2.11 7.47
N CYS A 45 4.09 2.21 6.18
CA CYS A 45 3.94 1.12 5.23
C CYS A 45 5.04 0.05 5.34
N PHE A 46 6.18 0.31 5.97
CA PHE A 46 7.37 -0.55 5.87
C PHE A 46 7.15 -1.95 6.45
N ALA A 47 6.41 -2.05 7.56
CA ALA A 47 6.02 -3.33 8.17
C ALA A 47 4.59 -3.76 7.81
N CYS A 48 3.91 -3.09 6.86
CA CYS A 48 2.52 -3.35 6.55
C CYS A 48 2.36 -4.60 5.67
N VAL A 49 1.68 -5.63 6.18
CA VAL A 49 1.54 -6.93 5.49
C VAL A 49 0.75 -6.87 4.18
N VAL A 50 -0.08 -5.86 4.00
CA VAL A 50 -0.89 -5.65 2.77
C VAL A 50 -0.29 -4.61 1.83
N ARG A 51 0.98 -4.24 2.01
CA ARG A 51 1.64 -3.16 1.27
C ARG A 51 1.54 -3.32 -0.25
N THR A 52 1.82 -4.52 -0.77
CA THR A 52 1.78 -4.80 -2.21
C THR A 52 0.36 -4.70 -2.77
N THR A 53 -0.62 -5.33 -2.12
CA THR A 53 -2.04 -5.23 -2.49
C THR A 53 -2.51 -3.78 -2.47
N CYS A 54 -2.16 -3.03 -1.42
CA CYS A 54 -2.49 -1.61 -1.30
C CYS A 54 -1.93 -0.78 -2.47
N LEU A 55 -0.70 -1.03 -2.90
CA LEU A 55 -0.10 -0.33 -4.04
C LEU A 55 -0.84 -0.67 -5.35
N VAL A 56 -1.11 -1.95 -5.59
CA VAL A 56 -1.81 -2.42 -6.79
C VAL A 56 -3.18 -1.75 -6.90
N GLU A 57 -4.00 -1.83 -5.86
CA GLU A 57 -5.35 -1.25 -5.86
C GLU A 57 -5.30 0.26 -6.08
N ALA A 58 -4.31 0.95 -5.50
CA ALA A 58 -4.12 2.38 -5.72
C ALA A 58 -3.73 2.73 -7.16
N LEU A 59 -2.97 1.88 -7.84
CA LEU A 59 -2.59 2.05 -9.26
C LEU A 59 -3.76 1.72 -10.19
N GLU A 60 -4.51 0.64 -9.90
CA GLU A 60 -5.70 0.24 -10.66
C GLU A 60 -6.81 1.30 -10.57
N ALA A 61 -7.08 1.82 -9.38
CA ALA A 61 -8.08 2.86 -9.14
C ALA A 61 -7.61 4.27 -9.52
N GLY A 62 -6.34 4.46 -9.88
CA GLY A 62 -5.80 5.77 -10.23
C GLY A 62 -5.78 6.76 -9.06
N MET A 63 -5.51 6.30 -7.84
CA MET A 63 -5.57 7.13 -6.63
C MET A 63 -4.59 8.31 -6.70
N GLU A 64 -5.14 9.52 -6.71
CA GLU A 64 -4.40 10.73 -7.05
C GLU A 64 -3.57 11.31 -5.90
N PHE A 65 -4.00 11.14 -4.65
CA PHE A 65 -3.37 11.79 -3.49
C PHE A 65 -2.95 10.78 -2.42
N GLY A 66 -2.07 11.21 -1.52
CA GLY A 66 -1.63 10.44 -0.36
C GLY A 66 -0.59 9.36 -0.66
N VAL A 67 -0.21 8.63 0.40
CA VAL A 67 0.76 7.53 0.37
C VAL A 67 0.03 6.20 0.37
N TRP A 68 0.34 5.36 -0.62
CA TRP A 68 -0.29 4.06 -0.83
C TRP A 68 0.77 3.00 -1.08
N GLY A 69 0.71 1.89 -0.36
CA GLY A 69 1.70 0.81 -0.45
C GLY A 69 3.15 1.28 -0.26
N GLY A 70 3.34 2.35 0.51
CA GLY A 70 4.65 2.96 0.77
C GLY A 70 5.21 3.78 -0.40
N LEU A 71 4.39 4.15 -1.39
CA LEU A 71 4.76 5.09 -2.45
C LEU A 71 4.03 6.41 -2.30
N THR A 72 4.79 7.49 -2.48
CA THR A 72 4.27 8.84 -2.64
C THR A 72 3.48 8.99 -3.94
N GLU A 73 2.64 10.03 -4.02
CA GLU A 73 1.90 10.38 -5.24
C GLU A 73 2.85 10.50 -6.45
N ARG A 74 3.98 11.18 -6.27
CA ARG A 74 4.95 11.43 -7.34
C ARG A 74 5.54 10.13 -7.88
N GLU A 75 5.85 9.17 -7.02
CA GLU A 75 6.40 7.87 -7.40
C GLU A 75 5.36 7.04 -8.16
N ARG A 76 4.11 6.96 -7.67
CA ARG A 76 3.05 6.26 -8.38
C ARG A 76 2.79 6.87 -9.76
N ARG A 77 2.74 8.21 -9.85
CA ARG A 77 2.60 8.91 -11.14
C ARG A 77 3.76 8.62 -12.08
N ALA A 78 4.98 8.46 -11.56
CA ALA A 78 6.12 8.04 -12.39
C ALA A 78 5.96 6.61 -12.92
N MET A 79 5.47 5.68 -12.10
CA MET A 79 5.16 4.31 -12.53
C MET A 79 4.09 4.30 -13.63
N VAL A 80 2.98 5.02 -13.43
CA VAL A 80 1.89 5.13 -14.42
C VAL A 80 2.38 5.71 -15.73
N ARG A 81 3.19 6.77 -15.71
CA ARG A 81 3.75 7.38 -16.94
C ARG A 81 4.70 6.45 -17.69
N ALA A 82 5.40 5.57 -17.00
CA ALA A 82 6.34 4.62 -17.60
C ALA A 82 5.67 3.34 -18.11
N ALA A 83 4.42 3.09 -17.71
CA ALA A 83 3.71 1.87 -18.07
C ALA A 83 2.96 2.00 -19.41
N PRO A 84 2.86 0.90 -20.19
CA PRO A 84 1.96 0.83 -21.33
C PRO A 84 0.49 0.98 -20.90
N ILE A 85 -0.36 1.38 -21.86
CA ILE A 85 -1.81 1.41 -21.66
C ILE A 85 -2.32 -0.03 -21.42
N GLY A 86 -3.20 -0.20 -20.43
CA GLY A 86 -3.78 -1.51 -20.10
C GLY A 86 -2.83 -2.47 -19.40
N VAL A 87 -1.78 -1.94 -18.75
CA VAL A 87 -0.88 -2.76 -17.92
C VAL A 87 -1.64 -3.49 -16.82
N ASP A 88 -1.31 -4.76 -16.62
CA ASP A 88 -1.70 -5.50 -15.42
C ASP A 88 -0.81 -5.05 -14.25
N TRP A 89 -1.38 -4.24 -13.34
CA TRP A 89 -0.64 -3.70 -12.21
C TRP A 89 -0.23 -4.76 -11.20
N ARG A 90 -1.02 -5.83 -11.02
CA ARG A 90 -0.62 -6.96 -10.15
C ARG A 90 0.64 -7.61 -10.71
N ALA A 91 0.63 -7.96 -11.98
CA ALA A 91 1.80 -8.58 -12.63
C ALA A 91 3.00 -7.64 -12.66
N ARG A 92 2.79 -6.35 -12.98
CA ARG A 92 3.88 -5.37 -13.08
C ARG A 92 4.57 -5.10 -11.74
N VAL A 93 3.79 -5.00 -10.65
CA VAL A 93 4.32 -4.81 -9.29
C VAL A 93 5.03 -6.08 -8.82
N ALA A 94 4.45 -7.26 -9.07
CA ALA A 94 5.06 -8.54 -8.70
C ALA A 94 6.39 -8.80 -9.42
N ALA A 95 6.53 -8.32 -10.66
CA ALA A 95 7.76 -8.46 -11.45
C ALA A 95 8.81 -7.35 -11.21
N ASP A 96 8.50 -6.31 -10.43
CA ASP A 96 9.42 -5.19 -10.21
C ASP A 96 10.46 -5.50 -9.13
N THR A 97 11.61 -6.02 -9.55
CA THR A 97 12.69 -6.43 -8.64
C THR A 97 13.32 -5.26 -7.89
N ALA A 98 13.36 -4.06 -8.48
CA ALA A 98 13.86 -2.86 -7.82
C ALA A 98 12.91 -2.41 -6.70
N LEU A 99 11.61 -2.49 -6.94
CA LEU A 99 10.60 -2.22 -5.94
C LEU A 99 10.64 -3.25 -4.79
N ALA A 100 10.79 -4.53 -5.12
CA ALA A 100 10.91 -5.61 -4.14
C ALA A 100 12.15 -5.41 -3.24
N ALA A 101 13.33 -5.17 -3.82
CA ALA A 101 14.55 -4.91 -3.07
C ALA A 101 14.39 -3.70 -2.12
N ARG A 102 13.79 -2.61 -2.61
CA ARG A 102 13.49 -1.44 -1.77
C ARG A 102 12.57 -1.81 -0.59
N PHE A 103 11.55 -2.62 -0.82
CA PHE A 103 10.62 -3.03 0.23
C PHE A 103 11.31 -3.91 1.28
N GLU A 104 12.19 -4.80 0.85
CA GLU A 104 12.99 -5.65 1.75
C GLU A 104 13.94 -4.81 2.62
N GLU A 105 14.68 -3.86 2.04
CA GLU A 105 15.57 -2.95 2.77
C GLU A 105 14.82 -2.13 3.83
N GLU A 106 13.66 -1.58 3.45
CA GLU A 106 12.82 -0.81 4.36
C GLU A 106 12.20 -1.67 5.46
N TRP A 107 11.82 -2.91 5.15
CA TRP A 107 11.32 -3.86 6.14
C TRP A 107 12.41 -4.25 7.13
N ALA A 108 13.60 -4.59 6.66
CA ALA A 108 14.75 -4.93 7.51
C ALA A 108 15.12 -3.78 8.45
N SER A 109 15.13 -2.54 7.91
CA SER A 109 15.36 -1.32 8.71
C SER A 109 14.27 -1.11 9.78
N ALA A 110 13.02 -1.45 9.47
CA ALA A 110 11.90 -1.28 10.39
C ALA A 110 11.83 -2.35 11.49
N THR A 111 12.28 -3.58 11.21
CA THR A 111 12.30 -4.68 12.20
C THR A 111 13.56 -4.74 13.04
N GLY A 112 14.58 -3.91 12.74
CA GLY A 112 15.81 -3.82 13.53
C GLY A 112 16.67 -5.08 13.48
N THR A 113 16.70 -5.76 12.32
CA THR A 113 17.43 -7.02 12.13
C THR A 113 18.94 -6.80 11.84
N ASP A 114 19.57 -5.80 12.46
CA ASP A 114 21.02 -5.59 12.40
C ASP A 114 21.80 -6.59 13.26
#